data_AF-A0A353X408-F1
#
_entry.id   AF-A0A353X408-F1
#
_cell.length_a   1.000
_cell.length_b   1.000
_cell.length_c   1.000
_cell.angle_alpha   90.00
_cell.angle_beta   90.00
_cell.angle_gamma   90.00
#
_symmetry.space_group_name_H-M   'P 1'
#
loop_
_entity.id
_entity.type
_entity.pdbx_description
1 polymer ?
#
loop_
_entity_poly.entity_id
_entity_poly.type
_entity_poly.pdbx_seq_one_letter_code
_entity_poly.pdbx_strand_id
1 'polypeptide(L)' 'MLKYAKEILQKVSFDRQLFEKELRKAIKTLIPAELEDLKTWCLEKFGHLYHAIIKRSFALAKA' A
#
# COMPACT_ATOMS: atom_id res chain seq x y z
N MET A 1 5.63 11.83 2.73
CA MET A 1 5.75 11.07 1.46
C MET A 1 4.46 10.34 1.07
N LEU A 2 3.45 10.33 1.95
CA LEU A 2 2.20 9.58 1.79
C LEU A 2 1.39 9.95 0.56
N LYS A 3 1.20 11.25 0.27
CA LYS A 3 0.43 11.71 -0.91
C LYS A 3 0.99 11.13 -2.21
N TYR A 4 2.31 11.20 -2.38
CA TYR A 4 3.00 10.65 -3.55
C TYR A 4 2.80 9.13 -3.66
N ALA A 5 2.92 8.39 -2.55
CA ALA A 5 2.66 6.95 -2.53
C ALA A 5 1.22 6.62 -2.97
N LYS A 6 0.22 7.37 -2.47
CA LYS A 6 -1.20 7.21 -2.86
C LYS A 6 -1.44 7.49 -4.35
N GLU A 7 -0.75 8.48 -4.93
CA GLU A 7 -0.84 8.77 -6.36
C GLU A 7 -0.25 7.65 -7.22
N ILE A 8 0.93 7.13 -6.85
CA ILE A 8 1.55 6.00 -7.55
C ILE A 8 0.66 4.76 -7.46
N LEU A 9 0.19 4.41 -6.26
CA LEU A 9 -0.65 3.23 -6.06
C LEU A 9 -1.95 3.28 -6.88
N GLN A 10 -2.56 4.46 -7.03
CA GLN A 10 -3.69 4.64 -7.94
C GLN A 10 -3.30 4.37 -9.39
N LYS A 11 -2.19 4.97 -9.85
CA LYS A 11 -1.74 4.81 -11.24
C LYS A 11 -1.41 3.36 -11.59
N VAL A 12 -0.86 2.59 -10.64
CA VAL A 12 -0.47 1.18 -10.88
C VAL A 12 -1.52 0.16 -10.48
N SER A 13 -2.70 0.59 -9.98
CA SER A 13 -3.72 -0.31 -9.45
C SER A 13 -4.34 -1.26 -10.47
N PHE A 14 -4.15 -1.00 -11.77
CA PHE A 14 -4.59 -1.88 -12.85
C PHE A 14 -3.80 -3.20 -12.93
N ASP A 15 -2.57 -3.23 -12.39
CA ASP A 15 -1.73 -4.41 -12.40
C ASP A 15 -1.42 -4.88 -10.97
N ARG A 16 -1.77 -6.13 -10.69
CA ARG A 16 -1.65 -6.72 -9.36
C ARG A 16 -0.21 -6.77 -8.87
N GLN A 17 0.74 -7.14 -9.74
CA GLN A 17 2.14 -7.31 -9.37
C GLN A 17 2.82 -5.95 -9.16
N LEU A 18 2.50 -4.99 -10.03
CA LEU A 18 3.01 -3.62 -9.94
C LEU A 18 2.46 -2.90 -8.72
N PHE A 19 1.16 -3.06 -8.42
CA PHE A 19 0.55 -2.54 -7.19
C PHE A 19 1.26 -3.07 -5.95
N GLU A 20 1.50 -4.38 -5.86
CA GLU A 20 2.21 -4.96 -4.73
C GLU A 20 3.65 -4.43 -4.60
N LYS A 21 4.36 -4.30 -5.73
CA LYS A 21 5.72 -3.78 -5.75
C LYS A 21 5.80 -2.35 -5.21
N GLU A 22 4.95 -1.46 -5.71
CA GLU A 22 4.93 -0.06 -5.26
C GLU A 22 4.38 0.07 -3.83
N LEU A 23 3.45 -0.79 -3.40
CA LEU A 23 2.97 -0.82 -2.02
C LEU A 23 4.10 -1.17 -1.05
N ARG A 24 4.89 -2.21 -1.35
CA ARG A 24 6.05 -2.57 -0.52
C ARG A 24 7.09 -1.45 -0.49
N LYS A 25 7.30 -0.74 -1.60
CA LYS A 25 8.19 0.43 -1.66
C LYS A 25 7.67 1.57 -0.78
N ALA A 26 6.38 1.86 -0.83
CA ALA A 26 5.75 2.87 0.03
C ALA A 26 5.92 2.51 1.51
N ILE A 27 5.66 1.25 1.87
CA ILE A 27 5.79 0.76 3.26
C ILE A 27 7.23 0.94 3.79
N LYS A 28 8.26 0.72 2.95
CA LYS A 28 9.66 0.93 3.34
C LYS A 28 10.08 2.40 3.44
N THR A 29 9.38 3.29 2.73
CA THR A 29 9.77 4.71 2.60
C THR A 29 9.07 5.60 3.63
N LEU A 30 7.86 5.23 4.03
CA LEU A 30 7.03 6.04 4.91
C LEU A 30 7.40 5.86 6.37
N ILE A 31 7.24 6.93 7.15
CA ILE A 31 7.38 6.88 8.60
C ILE A 31 6.19 6.16 9.25
N PRO A 32 6.32 5.64 10.48
CA PRO A 32 5.26 4.89 11.15
C PRO A 32 3.89 5.59 11.18
N ALA A 33 3.86 6.90 11.43
CA ALA A 33 2.62 7.68 11.44
C ALA A 33 1.91 7.69 10.07
N GLU A 34 2.66 7.71 8.96
CA GLU A 34 2.09 7.66 7.61
C GLU A 34 1.66 6.24 7.20
N LEU A 35 2.21 5.18 7.83
CA LEU A 35 1.88 3.80 7.49
C LEU A 35 0.46 3.40 7.89
N GLU A 36 -0.03 3.88 9.03
CA GLU A 36 -1.39 3.61 9.46
C GLU A 36 -2.40 4.23 8.50
N ASP A 37 -2.18 5.49 8.12
CA ASP A 37 -2.97 6.19 7.12
C ASP A 37 -2.92 5.53 5.75
N LEU A 38 -1.75 5.02 5.34
CA LEU A 38 -1.61 4.30 4.08
C LEU A 38 -2.42 3.01 4.10
N LYS A 39 -2.35 2.25 5.20
CA LYS A 39 -3.03 0.95 5.34
C LYS A 39 -4.53 1.11 5.26
N THR A 40 -5.10 2.03 6.05
CA THR A 40 -6.55 2.30 6.05
C THR A 40 -7.01 2.70 4.65
N TRP A 41 -6.33 3.66 4.04
CA TRP A 41 -6.67 4.13 2.71
C TRP A 41 -6.57 3.02 1.63
N CYS A 42 -5.56 2.15 1.70
CA CYS A 42 -5.44 1.02 0.77
C CYS A 42 -6.60 0.04 0.91
N LEU A 43 -7.01 -0.27 2.14
CA LEU A 43 -8.14 -1.18 2.40
C LEU A 43 -9.46 -0.57 1.92
N GLU A 44 -9.70 0.72 2.15
CA GLU A 44 -10.90 1.40 1.67
C GLU A 44 -10.96 1.46 0.13
N LYS A 45 -9.86 1.86 -0.51
CA LYS A 45 -9.82 2.10 -1.95
C LYS A 45 -9.72 0.81 -2.78
N PHE A 46 -8.91 -0.14 -2.32
CA PHE A 46 -8.53 -1.33 -3.09
C PHE A 46 -8.81 -2.64 -2.36
N GLY A 47 -9.42 -2.62 -1.17
CA GLY A 47 -9.71 -3.85 -0.41
C GLY A 47 -10.51 -4.87 -1.22
N HIS A 48 -11.53 -4.41 -1.96
CA HIS A 48 -12.35 -5.27 -2.81
C HIS A 48 -11.56 -6.03 -3.90
N LEU A 49 -10.38 -5.54 -4.33
CA LEU A 49 -9.51 -6.21 -5.31
C LEU A 49 -8.33 -6.92 -4.66
N TYR A 50 -7.70 -6.28 -3.67
CA TYR A 50 -6.35 -6.60 -3.21
C TYR A 50 -6.24 -6.79 -1.70
N HIS A 51 -7.33 -7.08 -0.98
CA HIS A 51 -7.34 -7.28 0.47
C HIS A 51 -6.19 -8.16 0.99
N ALA A 52 -5.99 -9.33 0.37
CA ALA A 52 -4.94 -10.27 0.76
C ALA A 52 -3.53 -9.71 0.53
N ILE A 53 -3.34 -8.92 -0.53
CA ILE A 53 -2.07 -8.25 -0.86
C ILE A 53 -1.74 -7.18 0.17
N ILE A 54 -2.73 -6.36 0.49
CA ILE A 54 -2.59 -5.28 1.46
C ILE A 54 -2.26 -5.87 2.83
N LYS A 55 -3.06 -6.84 3.32
CA LYS A 55 -2.81 -7.48 4.61
C LYS A 55 -1.42 -8.11 4.71
N ARG A 56 -0.99 -8.90 3.71
CA ARG A 56 0.34 -9.54 3.76
C ARG A 56 1.48 -8.53 3.72
N SER A 57 1.35 -7.46 2.93
CA SER A 57 2.44 -6.48 2.76
C SER A 57 2.70 -5.72 4.06
N PHE A 58 1.65 -5.37 4.80
CA PHE A 58 1.78 -4.74 6.12
C PHE A 58 2.14 -5.71 7.25
N ALA A 59 1.83 -7.01 7.13
CA ALA A 59 2.25 -8.01 8.11
C ALA A 59 3.76 -8.28 8.04
N LEU A 60 4.32 -8.40 6.83
CA LEU A 60 5.76 -8.63 6.61
C LEU A 60 6.64 -7.44 7.01
N ALA A 61 6.09 -6.24 7.09
CA ALA A 61 6.84 -5.03 7.47
C ALA A 61 6.93 -4.81 8.98
N LYS A 62 6.19 -5.58 9.78
CA LYS A 62 6.24 -5.55 11.25
C LYS A 62 7.16 -6.63 11.85
N ALA A 63 7.74 -7.48 11.01
CA ALA A 63 8.76 -8.46 11.37
C ALA A 63 10.14 -7.88 11.08
#